data_AF-A0A523HJ08-F1
#
_entry.id   AF-A0A523HJ08-F1
#
_cell.length_a   1.000
_cell.length_b   1.000
_cell.length_c   1.000
_cell.angle_alpha   90.00
_cell.angle_beta   90.00
_cell.angle_gamma   90.00
#
_symmetry.space_group_name_H-M   'P 1'
#
loop_
_entity.id
_entity.type
_entity.pdbx_description
1 polymer ?
#
loop_
_entity_poly.entity_id
_entity_poly.type
_entity_poly.pdbx_seq_one_letter_code
_entity_poly.pdbx_strand_id
1 'polypeptide(L)' 'EVLRGGISILVETSELAADIDKKRAVASKERAQKKIKEGRKQWDVKRAKVALARAFNRMRVVSNI' A
#
# COMPACT_ATOMS: atom_id res chain seq x y z
N GLU A 1 3.35 -2.85 20.84
CA GLU A 1 3.82 -3.27 22.17
C GLU A 1 4.65 -4.54 22.03
N VAL A 2 5.80 -4.60 22.71
CA VAL A 2 6.65 -5.79 22.71
C VAL A 2 6.77 -6.27 24.16
N LEU A 3 6.38 -7.51 24.39
CA LEU A 3 6.43 -8.16 25.70
C LEU A 3 7.33 -9.39 25.62
N ARG A 4 7.78 -9.88 26.77
CA ARG A 4 8.59 -11.09 26.84
C ARG A 4 7.71 -12.30 26.47
N GLY A 5 7.79 -12.73 25.22
CA GLY A 5 7.02 -13.84 24.66
C GLY A 5 6.07 -13.46 23.52
N GLY A 6 5.93 -12.17 23.17
CA GLY A 6 5.02 -11.78 22.09
C GLY A 6 5.16 -10.33 21.64
N ILE A 7 4.71 -10.09 20.41
CA ILE A 7 4.68 -8.76 19.78
C ILE A 7 3.22 -8.48 19.40
N SER A 8 2.70 -7.36 19.86
CA SER A 8 1.39 -6.85 19.50
C SER A 8 1.56 -5.57 18.68
N ILE A 9 1.00 -5.53 17.47
CA ILE A 9 1.10 -4.37 16.58
C ILE A 9 -0.30 -3.82 16.36
N LEU A 10 -0.50 -2.53 16.67
CA LEU A 10 -1.72 -1.81 16.33
C LEU A 10 -1.53 -1.16 14.96
N VAL A 11 -2.37 -1.52 14.01
CA VAL A 11 -2.37 -0.97 12.65
C VAL A 11 -3.79 -0.64 12.20
N GLU A 12 -3.92 0.32 11.30
CA GLU A 12 -5.21 0.62 10.67
C GLU A 12 -5.69 -0.51 9.76
N THR A 13 -4.76 -1.14 9.03
CA THR A 13 -5.06 -2.21 8.07
C THR A 13 -3.90 -3.19 7.99
N SER A 14 -4.21 -4.49 7.94
CA SER A 14 -3.27 -5.57 7.65
C SER A 14 -3.85 -6.51 6.58
N GLU A 15 -2.98 -7.16 5.81
CA GLU A 15 -3.35 -8.20 4.86
C GLU A 15 -2.30 -9.31 4.88
N LEU A 16 -2.71 -10.57 4.70
CA LEU A 16 -1.77 -11.68 4.56
C LEU A 16 -1.18 -11.66 3.15
N ALA A 17 0.05 -12.12 3.03
CA ALA A 17 0.73 -12.06 1.74
C ALA A 17 0.11 -12.96 0.66
N ALA A 18 -0.43 -14.11 1.07
CA ALA A 18 -1.16 -15.02 0.18
C ALA A 18 -2.46 -14.41 -0.39
N ASP A 19 -3.04 -13.43 0.30
CA ASP A 19 -4.27 -12.76 -0.12
C ASP A 19 -4.01 -11.55 -1.03
N ILE A 20 -2.74 -11.17 -1.25
CA ILE A 20 -2.40 -10.01 -2.06
C ILE A 20 -2.59 -10.33 -3.55
N ASP A 21 -3.62 -9.73 -4.14
CA ASP A 21 -3.80 -9.73 -5.59
C ASP A 21 -2.79 -8.77 -6.28
N LYS A 22 -1.81 -9.38 -6.95
CA LYS A 22 -0.76 -8.68 -7.70
C LYS A 22 -1.32 -7.77 -8.80
N LYS A 23 -2.34 -8.21 -9.55
CA LYS A 23 -2.94 -7.41 -10.64
C LYS A 23 -3.61 -6.17 -10.06
N ARG A 24 -4.35 -6.35 -8.96
CA ARG A 24 -4.99 -5.23 -8.24
C ARG A 24 -3.96 -4.24 -7.68
N ALA A 25 -2.84 -4.72 -7.15
CA ALA A 25 -1.75 -3.87 -6.65
C ALA A 25 -1.13 -3.02 -7.78
N VAL A 26 -0.85 -3.62 -8.93
CA VAL A 26 -0.33 -2.91 -10.13
C VAL A 26 -1.32 -1.84 -10.60
N ALA A 27 -2.59 -2.20 -10.78
CA ALA A 27 -3.62 -1.24 -11.20
C ALA A 27 -3.78 -0.08 -10.19
N SER A 28 -3.63 -0.36 -8.89
CA SER A 28 -3.65 0.68 -7.84
C SER A 28 -2.46 1.63 -7.95
N LYS A 29 -1.26 1.11 -8.24
CA LYS A 29 -0.05 1.90 -8.46
C LYS A 29 -0.22 2.87 -9.63
N GLU A 30 -0.68 2.37 -10.77
CA GLU A 30 -0.88 3.17 -11.99
C GLU A 30 -1.89 4.31 -11.77
N ARG A 31 -3.03 4.01 -11.14
CA ARG A 31 -4.03 5.03 -10.80
C ARG A 31 -3.46 6.09 -9.85
N ALA A 32 -2.70 5.67 -8.84
CA ALA A 32 -2.10 6.61 -7.89
C ALA A 32 -1.06 7.51 -8.57
N GLN A 33 -0.22 6.95 -9.45
CA GLN A 33 0.74 7.72 -10.25
C GLN A 33 0.06 8.72 -11.17
N LYS A 34 -1.02 8.31 -11.86
CA LYS A 34 -1.83 9.21 -12.71
C LYS A 34 -2.38 10.38 -11.89
N LYS A 35 -2.98 10.12 -10.71
CA LYS A 35 -3.49 11.16 -9.82
C LYS A 35 -2.42 12.13 -9.32
N ILE A 36 -1.22 11.63 -9.03
CA ILE A 36 -0.08 12.47 -8.64
C ILE A 36 0.35 13.37 -9.80
N LYS A 37 0.38 12.84 -11.02
CA LYS A 37 0.73 13.58 -12.24
C LYS A 37 -0.28 14.67 -12.57
N GLU A 38 -1.57 14.37 -12.45
CA GLU A 38 -2.68 15.33 -12.64
C GLU A 38 -2.69 16.42 -11.56
N GLY A 39 -2.20 16.10 -10.36
CA GLY A 39 -1.86 17.07 -9.32
C GLY A 39 -3.05 17.62 -8.53
N ARG A 40 -2.78 18.63 -7.71
CA ARG A 40 -3.73 19.16 -6.71
C ARG A 40 -4.97 19.84 -7.29
N LYS A 41 -4.95 20.22 -8.57
CA LYS A 41 -6.10 20.83 -9.24
C LYS A 41 -7.26 19.84 -9.38
N GLN A 42 -6.98 18.54 -9.36
CA GLN A 42 -7.97 17.48 -9.57
C GLN A 42 -7.99 16.44 -8.44
N TRP A 43 -6.87 16.24 -7.74
CA TRP A 43 -6.76 15.17 -6.74
C TRP A 43 -6.03 15.59 -5.47
N ASP A 44 -6.39 14.93 -4.37
CA ASP A 44 -5.56 14.92 -3.18
C ASP A 44 -4.27 14.12 -3.43
N VAL A 45 -3.20 14.85 -3.73
CA VAL A 45 -1.87 14.29 -3.98
C VAL A 45 -1.30 13.60 -2.74
N LYS A 46 -1.60 14.07 -1.52
CA LYS A 46 -1.10 13.41 -0.29
C LYS A 46 -1.71 12.03 -0.17
N ARG A 47 -3.03 11.92 -0.35
CA ARG A 47 -3.73 10.64 -0.35
C ARG A 47 -3.26 9.72 -1.48
N ALA A 48 -3.03 10.27 -2.67
CA ALA A 48 -2.51 9.51 -3.79
C ALA A 48 -1.09 8.95 -3.51
N LYS A 49 -0.22 9.71 -2.84
CA LYS A 49 1.10 9.22 -2.41
C LYS A 49 1.01 8.07 -1.40
N VAL A 50 0.10 8.15 -0.42
CA VAL A 50 -0.14 7.05 0.52
C VAL A 50 -0.64 5.79 -0.21
N ALA A 51 -1.57 5.96 -1.15
CA ALA A 51 -2.07 4.84 -1.95
C ALA A 51 -0.95 4.20 -2.81
N LEU A 52 -0.06 5.02 -3.37
CA LEU A 52 1.11 4.57 -4.11
C LEU A 52 2.06 3.75 -3.22
N ALA A 53 2.38 4.24 -2.03
CA ALA A 53 3.23 3.54 -1.07
C ALA A 53 2.65 2.18 -0.66
N ARG A 54 1.34 2.10 -0.40
CA ARG A 54 0.64 0.83 -0.10
C ARG A 54 0.72 -0.15 -1.26
N ALA A 55 0.47 0.31 -2.50
CA ALA A 55 0.57 -0.53 -3.69
C ALA A 55 1.99 -1.07 -3.92
N PHE A 56 3.01 -0.24 -3.73
CA PHE A 56 4.39 -0.67 -3.78
C PHE A 56 4.72 -1.71 -2.70
N ASN A 57 4.26 -1.50 -1.45
CA ASN A 57 4.50 -2.46 -0.38
C ASN A 57 3.87 -3.82 -0.69
N ARG A 58 2.61 -3.84 -1.17
CA ARG A 58 1.93 -5.07 -1.63
C ARG A 58 2.74 -5.82 -2.68
N MET A 59 3.19 -5.10 -3.72
CA MET A 59 4.00 -5.69 -4.79
C MET A 59 5.31 -6.26 -4.25
N ARG A 60 5.99 -5.54 -3.34
CA ARG A 60 7.26 -5.98 -2.75
C ARG A 60 7.08 -7.25 -1.92
N VAL A 61 6.02 -7.33 -1.13
CA VAL A 61 5.72 -8.51 -0.31
C VAL A 61 5.48 -9.74 -1.20
N VAL A 62 4.66 -9.61 -2.25
CA VAL A 62 4.40 -10.71 -3.20
C VAL A 62 5.66 -11.12 -3.98
N SER A 63 6.57 -10.18 -4.27
CA SER A 63 7.82 -10.49 -4.97
C SER A 63 8.86 -11.20 -4.11
N ASN A 64 8.75 -11.13 -2.79
CA ASN A 64 9.71 -11.69 -1.84
C ASN A 64 9.27 -13.06 -1.27
N ILE A 65 8.19 -13.61 -1.80
CA ILE A 65 7.65 -14.94 -1.49
C ILE A 65 7.86 -15.82 -2.71
#